data_AF-R5PRH9-F1
#
_entry.id   AF-R5PRH9-F1
#
_cell.length_a   1.000
_cell.length_b   1.000
_cell.length_c   1.000
_cell.angle_alpha   90.00
_cell.angle_beta   90.00
_cell.angle_gamma   90.00
#
_symmetry.space_group_name_H-M   'P 1'
#
loop_
_entity.id
_entity.type
_entity.pdbx_description
1 polymer ?
#
loop_
_entity_poly.entity_id
_entity_poly.type
_entity_poly.pdbx_seq_one_letter_code
_entity_poly.pdbx_strand_id
1 'polypeptide(L)'
;MAYGMNDYGVKAQKGWFMFDNEVVCLGAGIEAPGTEKELNTTVNQCNLLGDVYMIGADGAAAKVAPGSTVSQPISGWVWHNKVAYYFPQSTSVNLKTANQTGRWSKINFNQSGEEVSKPVFNLSIPHGSKPQQASYAYFIVPGIASPAMLKAYDTQTVEILSNTATLQAVHHKKLDIVEAIFYQPGTLTVGTTTLRADKPCIMLAKKVSTGNPEIIQKEPGK
;
A
#
# COMPACT_ATOMS: atom_id res chain seq x y z
N MET A 1 -9.53 -0.51 6.80
CA MET A 1 -10.36 -1.28 5.83
C MET A 1 -9.73 -2.64 5.59
N ALA A 2 -10.51 -3.69 5.36
CA ALA A 2 -10.01 -5.04 5.06
C ALA A 2 -10.73 -5.64 3.85
N TYR A 3 -10.01 -6.37 3.00
CA TYR A 3 -10.58 -7.09 1.86
C TYR A 3 -9.86 -8.42 1.64
N GLY A 4 -10.61 -9.51 1.74
CA GLY A 4 -10.15 -10.85 1.37
C GLY A 4 -10.48 -11.13 -0.09
N MET A 5 -9.50 -10.95 -0.97
CA MET A 5 -9.61 -11.32 -2.37
C MET A 5 -9.69 -12.83 -2.49
N ASN A 6 -10.67 -13.31 -3.25
CA ASN A 6 -10.80 -14.70 -3.68
C ASN A 6 -11.62 -14.75 -4.97
N ASP A 7 -11.04 -14.23 -6.06
CA ASP A 7 -11.72 -14.11 -7.34
C ASP A 7 -10.75 -14.34 -8.50
N TYR A 8 -11.26 -14.84 -9.63
CA TYR A 8 -10.49 -15.13 -10.85
C TYR A 8 -9.22 -15.97 -10.63
N GLY A 9 -9.23 -16.87 -9.64
CA GLY A 9 -8.07 -17.71 -9.30
C GLY A 9 -6.95 -16.98 -8.56
N VAL A 10 -7.21 -15.78 -8.03
CA VAL A 10 -6.31 -14.98 -7.21
C VAL A 10 -6.87 -14.87 -5.80
N LYS A 11 -6.03 -15.14 -4.80
CA LYS A 11 -6.33 -14.86 -3.39
C LYS A 11 -5.32 -13.90 -2.80
N ALA A 12 -5.77 -13.08 -1.86
CA ALA A 12 -4.94 -12.15 -1.11
C ALA A 12 -5.71 -11.57 0.09
N GLN A 13 -5.02 -11.25 1.17
CA GLN A 13 -5.54 -10.41 2.24
C GLN A 13 -4.99 -8.99 2.11
N LYS A 14 -5.88 -8.01 1.95
CA LYS A 14 -5.53 -6.60 1.73
C LYS A 14 -6.05 -5.75 2.88
N GLY A 15 -5.14 -5.08 3.56
CA GLY A 15 -5.43 -4.20 4.70
C GLY A 15 -5.00 -2.76 4.43
N TRP A 16 -5.82 -1.82 4.89
CA TRP A 16 -5.48 -0.39 4.91
C TRP A 16 -5.69 0.15 6.32
N PHE A 17 -4.65 0.77 6.84
CA PHE A 17 -4.58 1.33 8.19
C PHE A 17 -4.41 2.83 8.07
N MET A 18 -5.31 3.60 8.67
CA MET A 18 -5.42 5.04 8.43
C MET A 18 -5.08 5.82 9.71
N PHE A 19 -3.97 6.55 9.68
CA PHE A 19 -3.55 7.41 10.79
C PHE A 19 -3.79 8.89 10.45
N ASP A 20 -3.06 9.80 11.10
CA ASP A 20 -3.24 11.23 10.92
C ASP A 20 -2.75 11.71 9.56
N ASN A 21 -1.53 11.33 9.16
CA ASN A 21 -0.86 11.84 7.96
C ASN A 21 -0.59 10.77 6.91
N GLU A 22 -0.76 9.49 7.23
CA GLU A 22 -0.45 8.40 6.32
C GLU A 22 -1.47 7.27 6.34
N VAL A 23 -1.50 6.55 5.21
CA VAL A 23 -2.22 5.29 5.07
C VAL A 23 -1.20 4.19 4.84
N VAL A 24 -1.18 3.18 5.72
CA VAL A 24 -0.37 1.98 5.51
C VAL A 24 -1.18 0.95 4.75
N CYS A 25 -0.66 0.50 3.62
CA CYS A 25 -1.27 -0.48 2.73
C CYS A 25 -0.51 -1.80 2.83
N LEU A 26 -1.16 -2.82 3.39
CA LEU A 26 -0.59 -4.15 3.55
C LEU A 26 -1.28 -5.17 2.64
N GLY A 27 -0.51 -6.12 2.15
CA GLY A 27 -0.97 -7.27 1.40
C GLY A 27 -0.22 -8.52 1.83
N ALA A 28 -0.93 -9.62 2.07
CA ALA A 28 -0.32 -10.91 2.43
C ALA A 28 -1.14 -12.08 1.87
N GLY A 29 -0.51 -13.26 1.82
CA GLY A 29 -1.16 -14.46 1.29
C GLY A 29 -1.57 -14.32 -0.18
N ILE A 30 -0.79 -13.57 -0.96
CA ILE A 30 -1.06 -13.34 -2.37
C ILE A 30 -0.68 -14.62 -3.13
N GLU A 31 -1.68 -15.31 -3.65
CA GLU A 31 -1.49 -16.55 -4.41
C GLU A 31 -2.34 -16.59 -5.67
N ALA A 32 -1.74 -17.08 -6.75
CA ALA A 32 -2.44 -17.30 -8.02
C ALA A 32 -1.79 -18.46 -8.78
N PRO A 33 -1.86 -19.71 -8.28
CA PRO A 33 -1.09 -20.83 -8.82
C PRO A 33 -1.42 -21.17 -10.29
N GLY A 34 -2.60 -20.77 -10.77
CA GLY A 34 -3.06 -21.01 -12.15
C GLY A 34 -2.70 -19.92 -13.16
N THR A 35 -2.09 -18.80 -12.77
CA THR A 35 -1.74 -17.72 -13.72
C THR A 35 -0.29 -17.77 -14.18
N GLU A 36 -0.09 -17.90 -15.49
CA GLU A 36 1.23 -17.71 -16.12
C GLU A 36 1.55 -16.22 -16.35
N LYS A 37 0.57 -15.34 -16.15
CA LYS A 37 0.75 -13.89 -16.32
C LYS A 37 1.23 -13.24 -15.03
N GLU A 38 2.01 -12.17 -15.19
CA GLU A 38 2.46 -11.29 -14.12
C GLU A 38 1.28 -10.74 -13.29
N LEU A 39 1.26 -11.03 -11.99
CA LEU A 39 0.29 -10.47 -11.07
C LEU A 39 0.84 -9.16 -10.49
N ASN A 40 0.03 -8.10 -10.49
CA ASN A 40 0.46 -6.78 -10.01
C ASN A 40 -0.45 -6.27 -8.88
N THR A 41 0.15 -5.58 -7.93
CA THR A 41 -0.57 -4.62 -7.08
C THR A 41 -0.27 -3.21 -7.56
N THR A 42 -1.27 -2.48 -8.03
CA THR A 42 -1.12 -1.05 -8.36
C THR A 42 -1.09 -0.24 -7.06
N VAL A 43 -0.02 0.53 -6.87
CA VAL A 43 0.14 1.48 -5.76
C VAL A 43 -0.64 2.76 -6.07
N ASN A 44 -0.47 3.29 -7.28
CA ASN A 44 -1.30 4.37 -7.79
C ASN A 44 -1.27 4.42 -9.33
N GLN A 45 -2.36 4.90 -9.93
CA GLN A 45 -2.45 5.22 -11.34
C GLN A 45 -3.27 6.51 -11.54
N CYS A 46 -2.61 7.61 -11.86
CA CYS A 46 -3.24 8.93 -11.99
C CYS A 46 -2.66 9.73 -13.16
N ASN A 47 -3.25 10.89 -13.46
CA ASN A 47 -2.66 11.80 -14.45
C ASN A 47 -1.26 12.22 -13.99
N LEU A 48 -0.29 12.10 -14.89
CA LEU A 48 1.07 12.56 -14.64
C LEU A 48 1.09 14.09 -14.67
N LEU A 49 1.22 14.70 -13.49
CA LEU A 49 1.35 16.14 -13.29
C LEU A 49 2.72 16.46 -12.66
N GLY A 50 3.52 17.28 -13.34
CA GLY A 50 4.86 17.66 -12.88
C GLY A 50 5.85 16.49 -12.84
N ASP A 51 6.90 16.67 -12.05
CA ASP A 51 8.02 15.74 -11.96
C ASP A 51 7.74 14.55 -11.02
N VAL A 52 8.45 13.45 -11.27
CA VAL A 52 8.46 12.25 -10.42
C VAL A 52 9.86 12.06 -9.88
N TYR A 53 9.97 11.73 -8.59
CA TYR A 53 11.25 11.48 -7.94
C TYR A 53 11.26 10.13 -7.24
N MET A 54 12.40 9.43 -7.32
CA MET A 54 12.69 8.26 -6.50
C MET A 54 13.79 8.63 -5.52
N ILE A 55 13.63 8.24 -4.25
CA ILE A 55 14.56 8.52 -3.16
C ILE A 55 14.89 7.18 -2.50
N GLY A 56 16.11 6.69 -2.67
CA GLY A 56 16.56 5.43 -2.08
C GLY A 56 17.00 5.58 -0.62
N ALA A 57 17.67 4.55 -0.10
CA ALA A 57 18.23 4.53 1.25
C ALA A 57 19.35 5.57 1.46
N ASP A 58 19.97 6.06 0.39
CA ASP A 58 20.96 7.14 0.42
C ASP A 58 20.35 8.53 0.68
N GLY A 59 19.02 8.64 0.64
CA GLY A 59 18.27 9.88 0.85
C GLY A 59 18.41 10.89 -0.30
N ALA A 60 19.06 10.53 -1.41
CA ALA A 60 19.23 11.39 -2.57
C ALA A 60 18.00 11.32 -3.48
N ALA A 61 17.45 12.47 -3.84
CA ALA A 61 16.32 12.52 -4.75
C ALA A 61 16.77 12.46 -6.21
N ALA A 62 16.45 11.35 -6.88
CA ALA A 62 16.69 11.16 -8.31
C ALA A 62 15.41 11.47 -9.10
N LYS A 63 15.48 12.46 -10.00
CA LYS A 63 14.38 12.77 -10.91
C LYS A 63 14.25 11.65 -11.95
N VAL A 64 13.04 11.15 -12.12
CA VAL A 64 12.71 10.16 -13.16
C VAL A 64 12.57 10.88 -14.50
N ALA A 65 13.23 10.36 -15.53
CA ALA A 65 13.18 10.96 -16.87
C ALA A 65 11.74 10.90 -17.44
N PRO A 66 11.23 11.98 -18.06
CA PRO A 66 9.91 11.95 -18.69
C PRO A 66 9.79 10.83 -19.73
N GLY A 67 8.65 10.14 -19.79
CA GLY A 67 8.43 9.05 -20.75
C GLY A 67 9.11 7.73 -20.37
N SER A 68 9.80 7.65 -19.23
CA SER A 68 10.55 6.46 -18.85
C SER A 68 9.64 5.35 -18.29
N THR A 69 10.13 4.13 -18.42
CA THR A 69 9.70 2.98 -17.63
C THR A 69 10.89 2.54 -16.78
N VAL A 70 10.67 2.42 -15.47
CA VAL A 70 11.68 2.01 -14.49
C VAL A 70 11.19 0.75 -13.81
N SER A 71 12.04 -0.27 -13.77
CA SER A 71 11.78 -1.55 -13.08
C SER A 71 12.99 -1.88 -12.22
N GLN A 72 12.89 -1.61 -10.92
CA GLN A 72 13.99 -1.80 -9.98
C GLN A 72 13.47 -1.98 -8.55
N PRO A 73 14.24 -2.59 -7.64
CA PRO A 73 13.94 -2.53 -6.22
C PRO A 73 14.07 -1.11 -5.67
N ILE A 74 13.23 -0.77 -4.71
CA ILE A 74 13.34 0.45 -3.90
C ILE A 74 13.07 0.14 -2.43
N SER A 75 13.92 0.68 -1.56
CA SER A 75 13.66 0.87 -0.14
C SER A 75 13.79 2.37 0.11
N GLY A 76 12.68 3.04 0.43
CA GLY A 76 12.61 4.50 0.39
C GLY A 76 11.33 5.00 -0.26
N TRP A 77 11.42 6.08 -1.04
CA TRP A 77 10.26 6.85 -1.48
C TRP A 77 10.12 6.94 -2.99
N VAL A 78 8.88 6.93 -3.46
CA VAL A 78 8.49 7.52 -4.75
C VAL A 78 7.63 8.74 -4.46
N TRP A 79 7.94 9.89 -5.05
CA TRP A 79 7.16 11.13 -4.89
C TRP A 79 6.58 11.57 -6.23
N HIS A 80 5.29 11.91 -6.23
CA HIS A 80 4.61 12.48 -7.39
C HIS A 80 3.46 13.39 -6.95
N ASN A 81 3.38 14.60 -7.53
CA ASN A 81 2.27 15.53 -7.38
C ASN A 81 1.75 15.68 -5.92
N LYS A 82 2.67 15.98 -5.00
CA LYS A 82 2.40 16.17 -3.56
C LYS A 82 1.96 14.94 -2.78
N VAL A 83 2.13 13.74 -3.35
CA VAL A 83 1.91 12.46 -2.67
C VAL A 83 3.22 11.68 -2.68
N ALA A 84 3.58 11.11 -1.53
CA ALA A 84 4.72 10.23 -1.41
C ALA A 84 4.27 8.81 -1.11
N TYR A 85 5.00 7.85 -1.66
CA TYR A 85 4.80 6.41 -1.48
C TYR A 85 6.05 5.85 -0.81
N TYR A 86 5.93 5.41 0.45
CA TYR A 86 7.05 4.82 1.19
C TYR A 86 7.07 3.31 1.05
N PHE A 87 8.24 2.73 0.80
CA PHE A 87 8.49 1.30 0.78
C PHE A 87 9.44 0.98 1.95
N PRO A 88 8.92 0.44 3.07
CA PRO A 88 9.71 0.20 4.28
C PRO A 88 10.72 -0.94 4.14
N GLN A 89 10.55 -1.78 3.13
CA GLN A 89 11.42 -2.89 2.78
C GLN A 89 11.79 -2.78 1.31
N SER A 90 12.92 -3.36 0.91
CA SER A 90 13.34 -3.44 -0.50
C SER A 90 12.26 -4.14 -1.32
N THR A 91 11.55 -3.37 -2.15
CA THR A 91 10.38 -3.82 -2.91
C THR A 91 10.62 -3.55 -4.38
N SER A 92 10.51 -4.58 -5.23
CA SER A 92 10.51 -4.39 -6.68
C SER A 92 9.32 -3.52 -7.07
N VAL A 93 9.56 -2.46 -7.83
CA VAL A 93 8.51 -1.59 -8.36
C VAL A 93 8.65 -1.44 -9.87
N ASN A 94 7.50 -1.32 -10.53
CA ASN A 94 7.38 -0.87 -11.91
C ASN A 94 6.78 0.53 -11.89
N LEU A 95 7.52 1.50 -12.42
CA LEU A 95 7.10 2.89 -12.55
C LEU A 95 7.09 3.28 -14.03
N LYS A 96 5.93 3.68 -14.53
CA LYS A 96 5.74 4.15 -15.91
C LYS A 96 5.20 5.57 -15.91
N THR A 97 5.87 6.46 -16.65
CA THR A 97 5.51 7.89 -16.79
C THR A 97 5.24 8.23 -18.27
N ALA A 98 4.20 7.62 -18.85
CA ALA A 98 3.98 7.66 -20.31
C ALA A 98 2.53 7.99 -20.68
N ASN A 99 2.34 8.48 -21.90
CA ASN A 99 1.02 8.70 -22.47
C ASN A 99 0.24 7.40 -22.59
N GLN A 100 -1.02 7.43 -22.17
CA GLN A 100 -2.01 6.38 -22.43
C GLN A 100 -3.03 6.94 -23.42
N THR A 101 -3.31 6.18 -24.47
CA THR A 101 -4.25 6.55 -25.53
C THR A 101 -5.48 5.63 -25.48
N GLY A 102 -6.66 6.22 -25.59
CA GLY A 102 -7.93 5.51 -25.57
C GLY A 102 -9.02 6.26 -26.36
N ARG A 103 -10.21 5.69 -26.42
CA ARG A 103 -11.40 6.28 -27.07
C ARG A 103 -12.57 6.08 -26.11
N TRP A 104 -13.47 7.05 -25.99
CA TRP A 104 -14.65 6.90 -25.13
C TRP A 104 -15.55 5.75 -25.60
N SER A 105 -15.63 5.53 -26.91
CA SER A 105 -16.35 4.41 -27.52
C SER A 105 -15.90 3.02 -27.03
N LYS A 106 -14.66 2.85 -26.54
CA LYS A 106 -14.17 1.56 -26.01
C LYS A 106 -14.79 1.18 -24.67
N ILE A 107 -15.26 2.15 -23.89
CA ILE A 107 -15.90 1.91 -22.58
C ILE A 107 -17.40 2.18 -22.61
N ASN A 108 -17.87 2.97 -23.59
CA ASN A 108 -19.28 3.19 -23.85
C ASN A 108 -19.48 3.43 -25.35
N PHE A 109 -20.00 2.43 -26.06
CA PHE A 109 -20.10 2.43 -27.53
C PHE A 109 -20.89 3.60 -28.12
N ASN A 110 -21.74 4.28 -27.33
CA ASN A 110 -22.51 5.46 -27.75
C ASN A 110 -21.72 6.78 -27.68
N GLN A 111 -20.47 6.75 -27.22
CA GLN A 111 -19.62 7.94 -27.07
C GLN A 111 -18.67 8.13 -28.25
N SER A 112 -18.00 9.29 -28.28
CA SER A 112 -17.04 9.64 -29.33
C SER A 112 -16.02 8.54 -29.58
N GLY A 113 -15.82 8.25 -30.87
CA GLY A 113 -14.74 7.44 -31.37
C GLY A 113 -13.45 8.21 -31.59
N GLU A 114 -13.28 9.44 -31.11
CA GLU A 114 -11.99 10.12 -31.25
C GLU A 114 -10.95 9.56 -30.27
N GLU A 115 -9.69 9.53 -30.69
CA GLU A 115 -8.59 9.15 -29.80
C GLU A 115 -8.26 10.31 -28.85
N VAL A 116 -8.12 9.97 -27.58
CA VAL A 116 -7.71 10.86 -26.51
C VAL A 116 -6.43 10.29 -25.92
N SER A 117 -5.39 11.12 -25.80
CA SER A 117 -4.12 10.75 -25.18
C SER A 117 -3.83 11.62 -23.97
N LYS A 118 -3.45 11.02 -22.84
CA LYS A 118 -3.07 11.74 -21.61
C LYS A 118 -1.82 11.13 -20.97
N PRO A 119 -0.93 11.95 -20.39
CA PRO A 119 0.21 11.45 -19.64
C PRO A 119 -0.26 10.82 -18.31
N VAL A 120 0.23 9.63 -17.98
CA VAL A 120 -0.18 8.87 -16.80
C VAL A 120 1.03 8.44 -15.99
N PHE A 121 0.93 8.68 -14.67
CA PHE A 121 1.79 8.08 -13.66
C PHE A 121 1.19 6.73 -13.28
N ASN A 122 1.97 5.65 -13.40
CA ASN A 122 1.58 4.32 -12.98
C ASN A 122 2.71 3.70 -12.17
N LEU A 123 2.44 3.43 -10.89
CA LEU A 123 3.35 2.77 -9.97
C LEU A 123 2.71 1.46 -9.51
N SER A 124 3.39 0.33 -9.72
CA SER A 124 2.93 -1.00 -9.31
C SER A 124 4.05 -1.84 -8.70
N ILE A 125 3.63 -2.86 -7.96
CA ILE A 125 4.48 -3.91 -7.39
C ILE A 125 4.18 -5.20 -8.15
N PRO A 126 5.13 -5.71 -8.96
CA PRO A 126 5.02 -7.03 -9.57
C PRO A 126 5.20 -8.15 -8.53
N HIS A 127 4.40 -9.22 -8.63
CA HIS A 127 4.44 -10.41 -7.77
C HIS A 127 4.93 -11.66 -8.50
N GLY A 128 5.22 -11.53 -9.79
CA GLY A 128 5.56 -12.63 -10.70
C GLY A 128 4.34 -13.36 -11.26
N SER A 129 4.62 -14.37 -12.07
CA SER A 129 3.69 -15.43 -12.45
C SER A 129 3.61 -16.48 -11.33
N LYS A 130 2.43 -17.08 -11.13
CA LYS A 130 2.20 -18.11 -10.09
C LYS A 130 2.74 -17.76 -8.69
N PRO A 131 2.45 -16.56 -8.16
CA PRO A 131 2.88 -16.21 -6.81
C PRO A 131 2.33 -17.21 -5.80
N GLN A 132 3.15 -17.50 -4.79
CA GLN A 132 2.79 -18.36 -3.66
C GLN A 132 3.08 -17.58 -2.38
N GLN A 133 2.03 -17.21 -1.65
CA GLN A 133 2.12 -16.47 -0.38
C GLN A 133 2.94 -15.17 -0.49
N ALA A 134 2.87 -14.47 -1.63
CA ALA A 134 3.53 -13.18 -1.80
C ALA A 134 2.89 -12.11 -0.91
N SER A 135 3.60 -10.99 -0.71
CA SER A 135 3.17 -9.89 0.14
C SER A 135 3.63 -8.53 -0.41
N TYR A 136 3.01 -7.46 0.07
CA TYR A 136 3.51 -6.10 -0.13
C TYR A 136 3.27 -5.27 1.12
N ALA A 137 4.07 -4.22 1.27
CA ALA A 137 3.85 -3.14 2.23
C ALA A 137 4.29 -1.82 1.60
N TYR A 138 3.42 -0.81 1.63
CA TYR A 138 3.78 0.55 1.26
C TYR A 138 2.90 1.55 2.00
N PHE A 139 3.38 2.77 2.19
CA PHE A 139 2.61 3.83 2.84
C PHE A 139 2.25 4.89 1.80
N ILE A 140 1.10 5.53 1.95
CA ILE A 140 0.70 6.70 1.18
C ILE A 140 0.73 7.90 2.12
N VAL A 141 1.55 8.90 1.80
CA VAL A 141 1.70 10.13 2.58
C VAL A 141 1.31 11.32 1.69
N PRO A 142 0.05 11.79 1.75
CA PRO A 142 -0.38 13.00 1.03
C PRO A 142 0.22 14.28 1.63
N GLY A 143 0.12 15.39 0.89
CA GLY A 143 0.46 16.72 1.40
C GLY A 143 1.96 17.05 1.41
N ILE A 144 2.81 16.21 0.84
CA ILE A 144 4.26 16.43 0.77
C ILE A 144 4.58 17.42 -0.35
N ALA A 145 4.70 18.71 -0.04
CA ALA A 145 4.78 19.76 -1.07
C ALA A 145 6.00 19.64 -2.02
N SER A 146 7.10 19.03 -1.57
CA SER A 146 8.28 18.73 -2.40
C SER A 146 9.02 17.49 -1.90
N PRO A 147 9.81 16.80 -2.74
CA PRO A 147 10.62 15.65 -2.32
C PRO A 147 11.57 15.97 -1.16
N ALA A 148 12.04 17.22 -1.04
CA ALA A 148 12.95 17.63 0.02
C ALA A 148 12.34 17.54 1.42
N MET A 149 11.02 17.66 1.55
CA MET A 149 10.32 17.55 2.85
C MET A 149 10.35 16.13 3.42
N LEU A 150 10.58 15.10 2.60
CA LEU A 150 10.64 13.71 3.05
C LEU A 150 11.77 13.44 4.03
N LYS A 151 12.81 14.29 4.05
CA LYS A 151 13.90 14.21 5.04
C LYS A 151 13.41 14.41 6.48
N ALA A 152 12.30 15.13 6.67
CA ALA A 152 11.73 15.38 7.99
C ALA A 152 10.68 14.34 8.42
N TYR A 153 10.31 13.42 7.52
CA TYR A 153 9.34 12.37 7.83
C TYR A 153 10.04 11.27 8.65
N ASP A 154 9.54 11.02 9.87
CA ASP A 154 10.05 9.95 10.71
C ASP A 154 9.43 8.60 10.32
N THR A 155 10.19 7.80 9.58
CA THR A 155 9.76 6.46 9.15
C THR A 155 9.67 5.43 10.29
N GLN A 156 10.18 5.74 11.48
CA GLN A 156 10.16 4.84 12.64
C GLN A 156 8.90 4.98 13.50
N THR A 157 8.13 6.06 13.29
CA THR A 157 6.89 6.34 14.03
C THR A 157 5.82 5.27 13.77
N VAL A 158 5.78 4.71 12.56
CA VAL A 158 4.81 3.69 12.16
C VAL A 158 5.51 2.34 11.99
N GLU A 159 5.06 1.36 12.76
CA GLU A 159 5.64 0.02 12.81
C GLU A 159 4.64 -1.01 12.31
N ILE A 160 5.04 -1.83 11.34
CA ILE A 160 4.27 -3.00 10.92
C ILE A 160 4.56 -4.13 11.90
N LEU A 161 3.58 -4.47 12.74
CA LEU A 161 3.70 -5.54 13.73
C LEU A 161 3.47 -6.92 13.12
N SER A 162 2.61 -7.01 12.11
CA SER A 162 2.32 -8.25 11.39
C SER A 162 1.82 -7.96 9.99
N ASN A 163 2.24 -8.78 9.02
CA ASN A 163 1.67 -8.79 7.67
C ASN A 163 1.57 -10.23 7.15
N THR A 164 0.60 -10.99 7.67
CA THR A 164 0.36 -12.38 7.29
C THR A 164 -1.06 -12.57 6.77
N ALA A 165 -1.34 -13.74 6.18
CA ALA A 165 -2.68 -14.11 5.71
C ALA A 165 -3.72 -14.26 6.84
N THR A 166 -3.28 -14.30 8.11
CA THR A 166 -4.15 -14.48 9.28
C THR A 166 -4.27 -13.21 10.12
N LEU A 167 -3.24 -12.36 10.13
CA LEU A 167 -3.17 -11.14 10.92
C LEU A 167 -2.35 -10.06 10.20
N GLN A 168 -2.95 -8.90 10.01
CA GLN A 168 -2.24 -7.69 9.62
C GLN A 168 -2.39 -6.65 10.72
N ALA A 169 -1.30 -6.06 11.18
CA ALA A 169 -1.33 -5.10 12.28
C ALA A 169 -0.25 -4.03 12.16
N VAL A 170 -0.62 -2.80 12.51
CA VAL A 170 0.25 -1.62 12.44
C VAL A 170 0.12 -0.83 13.73
N HIS A 171 1.24 -0.35 14.25
CA HIS A 171 1.34 0.47 15.45
C HIS A 171 1.91 1.85 15.12
N HIS A 172 1.14 2.89 15.40
CA HIS A 172 1.60 4.27 15.32
C HIS A 172 2.08 4.74 16.69
N LYS A 173 3.38 4.65 16.94
CA LYS A 173 4.00 4.84 18.27
C LYS A 173 3.72 6.20 18.89
N LYS A 174 3.73 7.27 18.09
CA LYS A 174 3.49 8.64 18.57
C LYS A 174 2.03 8.90 18.96
N LEU A 175 1.08 8.21 18.31
CA LEU A 175 -0.35 8.31 18.63
C LEU A 175 -0.74 7.27 19.68
N ASP A 176 0.13 6.28 19.92
CA ASP A 176 -0.10 5.10 20.74
C ASP A 176 -1.36 4.35 20.30
N ILE A 177 -1.51 4.14 18.98
CA ILE A 177 -2.65 3.47 18.35
C ILE A 177 -2.16 2.22 17.62
N VAL A 178 -2.78 1.09 17.92
CA VAL A 178 -2.66 -0.15 17.16
C VAL A 178 -3.94 -0.38 16.39
N GLU A 179 -3.80 -0.57 15.08
CA GLU A 179 -4.88 -1.08 14.25
C GLU A 179 -4.52 -2.50 13.80
N ALA A 180 -5.45 -3.44 13.96
CA ALA A 180 -5.26 -4.85 13.65
C ALA A 180 -6.45 -5.42 12.89
N ILE A 181 -6.18 -6.24 11.89
CA ILE A 181 -7.15 -7.01 11.12
C ILE A 181 -6.85 -8.48 11.40
N PHE A 182 -7.70 -9.12 12.19
CA PHE A 182 -7.70 -10.54 12.45
C PHE A 182 -8.57 -11.23 11.39
N TYR A 183 -7.95 -11.91 10.43
CA TYR A 183 -8.67 -12.74 9.44
C TYR A 183 -9.04 -14.12 10.02
N GLN A 184 -8.38 -14.51 11.11
CA GLN A 184 -8.62 -15.71 11.91
C GLN A 184 -8.48 -15.37 13.41
N PRO A 185 -9.00 -16.20 14.32
CA PRO A 185 -8.74 -16.05 15.75
C PRO A 185 -7.23 -16.00 16.02
N GLY A 186 -6.81 -15.10 16.90
CA GLY A 186 -5.38 -14.85 17.11
C GLY A 186 -5.10 -13.89 18.24
N THR A 187 -3.80 -13.70 18.47
CA THR A 187 -3.26 -12.85 19.52
C THR A 187 -2.18 -11.94 18.94
N LEU A 188 -2.15 -10.69 19.41
CA LEU A 188 -1.13 -9.71 19.09
C LEU A 188 -0.61 -9.10 20.39
N THR A 189 0.70 -9.22 20.65
CA THR A 189 1.35 -8.63 21.83
C THR A 189 2.12 -7.38 21.41
N VAL A 190 1.87 -6.26 22.10
CA VAL A 190 2.55 -4.98 21.90
C VAL A 190 3.02 -4.47 23.26
N GLY A 191 4.34 -4.52 23.50
CA GLY A 191 4.91 -4.27 24.82
C GLY A 191 4.33 -5.24 25.86
N THR A 192 3.70 -4.70 26.91
CA THR A 192 3.04 -5.49 27.96
C THR A 192 1.56 -5.78 27.69
N THR A 193 0.99 -5.23 26.62
CA THR A 193 -0.43 -5.37 26.29
C THR A 193 -0.63 -6.50 25.29
N THR A 194 -1.59 -7.38 25.56
CA THR A 194 -1.98 -8.47 24.66
C THR A 194 -3.40 -8.23 24.16
N LEU A 195 -3.55 -8.04 22.85
CA LEU A 195 -4.84 -7.97 22.16
C LEU A 195 -5.19 -9.38 21.66
N ARG A 196 -6.41 -9.83 21.92
CA ARG A 196 -6.89 -11.16 21.51
C ARG A 196 -8.23 -11.07 20.82
N ALA A 197 -8.36 -11.79 19.70
CA ALA A 197 -9.60 -11.98 18.99
C ALA A 197 -9.92 -13.49 18.92
N ASP A 198 -11.12 -13.88 19.35
CA ASP A 198 -11.62 -15.24 19.27
C ASP A 198 -12.33 -15.54 17.93
N LYS A 199 -12.58 -14.49 17.14
CA LYS A 199 -13.22 -14.52 15.81
C LYS A 199 -12.56 -13.48 14.89
N PRO A 200 -12.74 -13.59 13.56
CA PRO A 200 -12.27 -12.56 12.64
C PRO A 200 -12.90 -11.20 12.97
N CYS A 201 -12.06 -10.17 13.13
CA CYS A 201 -12.50 -8.82 13.42
C CYS A 201 -11.47 -7.77 12.98
N ILE A 202 -11.92 -6.52 12.92
CA ILE A 202 -11.05 -5.35 12.83
C ILE A 202 -11.05 -4.68 14.20
N MET A 203 -9.87 -4.39 14.73
CA MET A 203 -9.67 -3.80 16.03
C MET A 203 -8.81 -2.55 15.92
N LEU A 204 -9.20 -1.50 16.64
CA LEU A 204 -8.42 -0.30 16.89
C LEU A 204 -8.27 -0.17 18.40
N ALA A 205 -7.03 -0.17 18.88
CA ALA A 205 -6.68 -0.02 20.28
C ALA A 205 -5.86 1.25 20.48
N LYS A 206 -6.36 2.21 21.28
CA LYS A 206 -5.64 3.44 21.63
C LYS A 206 -4.99 3.30 23.00
N LYS A 207 -3.92 4.04 23.23
CA LYS A 207 -3.14 4.05 24.48
C LYS A 207 -2.58 2.66 24.82
N VAL A 208 -2.13 1.90 23.82
CA VAL A 208 -1.74 0.50 23.99
C VAL A 208 -0.58 0.33 24.96
N SER A 209 0.34 1.29 25.00
CA SER A 209 1.51 1.29 25.88
C SER A 209 1.16 1.37 27.38
N THR A 210 -0.05 1.80 27.73
CA THR A 210 -0.48 2.02 29.11
C THR A 210 -0.91 0.76 29.86
N GLY A 211 -1.06 -0.37 29.15
CA GLY A 211 -1.66 -1.60 29.71
C GLY A 211 -3.19 -1.61 29.75
N ASN A 212 -3.84 -0.45 29.60
CA ASN A 212 -5.30 -0.29 29.64
C ASN A 212 -5.81 0.41 28.36
N PRO A 213 -5.76 -0.26 27.20
CA PRO A 213 -6.16 0.37 25.94
C PRO A 213 -7.67 0.63 25.86
N GLU A 214 -8.04 1.72 25.19
CA GLU A 214 -9.41 1.92 24.69
C GLU A 214 -9.56 1.11 23.39
N ILE A 215 -10.48 0.14 23.37
CA ILE A 215 -10.67 -0.76 22.23
C ILE A 215 -11.97 -0.45 21.49
N ILE A 216 -11.85 -0.23 20.19
CA ILE A 216 -12.96 -0.18 19.23
C ILE A 216 -12.83 -1.41 18.33
N GLN A 217 -13.90 -2.18 18.17
CA GLN A 217 -13.89 -3.37 17.31
C GLN A 217 -15.10 -3.40 16.38
N LYS A 218 -14.93 -4.07 15.23
CA LYS A 218 -16.01 -4.34 14.28
C LYS A 218 -15.84 -5.70 13.62
N GLU A 219 -16.94 -6.42 13.47
CA GLU A 219 -17.03 -7.65 12.65
C GLU A 219 -17.28 -7.26 11.18
N PRO A 220 -16.41 -7.64 10.23
CA PRO A 220 -16.70 -7.47 8.80
C PRO A 220 -17.87 -8.35 8.39
N GLY A 221 -18.89 -7.79 7.71
CA GLY A 221 -20.01 -8.55 7.15
C GLY A 221 -21.30 -8.56 7.99
N LYS A 222 -21.40 -7.71 9.01
CA LYS A 222 -22.67 -7.32 9.66
C LYS A 222 -22.85 -5.81 9.64
#